data_AF-A0A9P6FZW0-F1
#
_entry.id   AF-A0A9P6FZW0-F1
#
_cell.length_a   1.000
_cell.length_b   1.000
_cell.length_c   1.000
_cell.angle_alpha   90.00
_cell.angle_beta   90.00
_cell.angle_gamma   90.00
#
_symmetry.space_group_name_H-M   'P 1'
#
loop_
_entity.id
_entity.type
_entity.pdbx_description
1 polymer ?
#
loop_
_entity_poly.entity_id
_entity_poly.type
_entity_poly.pdbx_seq_one_letter_code
_entity_poly.pdbx_strand_id
1 'polypeptide(L)'
;MVRPEFVRRPWSDLVYYSPEQTKVVYSGVISANGLAANSDKSEIYMTACHGAGFYILRPGGSHDPTVLELEAFLKLDYYVDNPTYDPTTDSVFIAGHLQPLKFVAGLEVPHVRLAGPSKVIKISKNSLKHQQEQLSHQHSLVDTLKKALTNRGPEPGNRYHVETVIQDDGGLISTSATAAIDRKNGVVLIAAVLSEQGLIRCPLPKGF
;
A
#
# COMPACT_ATOMS: atom_id res chain seq x y z
N MET A 1 -25.16 -10.21 -6.16
CA MET A 1 -24.88 -9.46 -4.91
C MET A 1 -23.74 -10.16 -4.19
N VAL A 2 -22.50 -9.78 -4.49
CA VAL A 2 -21.34 -10.23 -3.71
C VAL A 2 -21.44 -9.57 -2.35
N ARG A 3 -21.62 -10.35 -1.30
CA ARG A 3 -21.64 -9.77 0.04
C ARG A 3 -20.22 -9.31 0.38
N PRO A 4 -20.01 -8.06 0.87
CA PRO A 4 -18.68 -7.54 1.18
C PRO A 4 -17.85 -8.45 2.11
N GLU A 5 -18.49 -9.32 2.89
CA GLU A 5 -17.80 -10.31 3.73
C GLU A 5 -17.04 -11.40 2.96
N PHE A 6 -17.42 -11.75 1.72
CA PHE A 6 -16.76 -12.83 0.96
C PHE A 6 -15.39 -12.43 0.42
N VAL A 7 -15.25 -11.18 -0.04
CA VAL A 7 -13.96 -10.67 -0.55
C VAL A 7 -13.01 -10.25 0.57
N ARG A 8 -13.49 -10.19 1.82
CA ARG A 8 -12.70 -9.77 2.99
C ARG A 8 -12.23 -10.93 3.86
N ARG A 9 -12.24 -12.16 3.34
CA ARG A 9 -11.76 -13.34 4.07
C ARG A 9 -10.22 -13.34 4.18
N PRO A 10 -9.64 -13.60 5.36
CA PRO A 10 -8.20 -13.69 5.55
C PRO A 10 -7.69 -15.07 5.11
N TRP A 11 -7.88 -15.42 3.83
CA TRP A 11 -7.53 -16.73 3.29
C TRP A 11 -6.44 -16.66 2.22
N SER A 12 -5.88 -15.48 1.97
CA SER A 12 -4.73 -15.35 1.09
C SER A 12 -3.44 -15.58 1.89
N ASP A 13 -2.51 -16.25 1.24
CA ASP A 13 -1.19 -16.56 1.74
C ASP A 13 -0.12 -15.92 0.86
N LEU A 14 1.04 -15.67 1.45
CA LEU A 14 2.27 -15.36 0.73
C LEU A 14 3.13 -16.61 0.69
N VAL A 15 3.63 -16.94 -0.51
CA VAL A 15 4.37 -18.18 -0.77
C VAL A 15 5.78 -17.84 -1.19
N TYR A 16 6.75 -18.45 -0.52
CA TYR A 16 8.13 -18.50 -0.99
C TYR A 16 8.30 -19.65 -1.97
N TYR A 17 9.02 -19.37 -3.05
CA TYR A 17 9.36 -20.34 -4.08
C TYR A 17 10.86 -20.30 -4.38
N SER A 18 11.49 -21.47 -4.35
CA SER A 18 12.76 -21.78 -5.00
C SER A 18 12.64 -23.12 -5.73
N PRO A 19 13.61 -23.49 -6.61
CA PRO A 19 13.60 -24.81 -7.24
C PRO A 19 13.54 -25.99 -6.26
N GLU A 20 14.06 -25.81 -5.04
CA GLU A 20 14.16 -26.84 -4.00
C GLU A 20 12.99 -26.84 -3.01
N GLN A 21 12.30 -25.71 -2.84
CA GLN A 21 11.26 -25.57 -1.82
C GLN A 21 10.16 -24.60 -2.24
N THR A 22 8.91 -24.99 -1.97
CA THR A 22 7.75 -24.09 -1.97
C THR A 22 7.08 -24.17 -0.62
N LYS A 23 6.84 -23.04 0.02
CA LYS A 23 6.13 -23.00 1.31
C LYS A 23 5.42 -21.69 1.55
N VAL A 24 4.38 -21.75 2.36
CA VAL A 24 3.71 -20.57 2.88
C VAL A 24 4.63 -19.89 3.90
N VAL A 25 4.83 -18.58 3.74
CA VAL A 25 5.74 -17.77 4.58
C VAL A 25 5.03 -16.66 5.34
N TYR A 26 3.79 -16.36 4.97
CA TYR A 26 2.88 -15.49 5.72
C TYR A 26 1.45 -15.86 5.36
N SER A 27 0.54 -15.88 6.34
CA SER A 27 -0.85 -16.32 6.16
C SER A 27 -1.85 -15.35 6.75
N GLY A 28 -3.12 -15.52 6.38
CA GLY A 28 -4.21 -14.76 7.00
C GLY A 28 -4.41 -13.37 6.40
N VAL A 29 -4.02 -13.17 5.14
CA VAL A 29 -4.11 -11.87 4.46
C VAL A 29 -5.48 -11.73 3.81
N ILE A 30 -6.08 -10.55 3.96
CA ILE A 30 -7.35 -10.24 3.29
C ILE A 30 -7.07 -9.84 1.85
N SER A 31 -7.24 -10.79 0.92
CA SER A 31 -7.00 -10.56 -0.51
C SER A 31 -5.62 -9.96 -0.79
N ALA A 32 -4.57 -10.74 -0.47
CA ALA A 32 -3.21 -10.39 -0.89
C ALA A 32 -3.20 -10.10 -2.40
N ASN A 33 -2.49 -9.05 -2.81
CA ASN A 33 -2.53 -8.56 -4.17
C ASN A 33 -1.12 -8.29 -4.69
N GLY A 34 -0.55 -7.12 -4.41
CA GLY A 34 0.75 -6.73 -4.90
C GLY A 34 1.87 -6.96 -3.89
N LEU A 35 3.08 -7.15 -4.41
CA LEU A 35 4.29 -7.38 -3.64
C LEU A 35 5.46 -6.56 -4.20
N ALA A 36 6.26 -5.96 -3.33
CA ALA A 36 7.54 -5.32 -3.64
C ALA A 36 8.53 -5.58 -2.50
N ALA A 37 9.79 -5.22 -2.70
CA ALA A 37 10.81 -5.24 -1.66
C ALA A 37 11.73 -4.02 -1.80
N ASN A 38 12.36 -3.62 -0.71
CA ASN A 38 13.43 -2.64 -0.75
C ASN A 38 14.71 -3.21 -1.39
N SER A 39 15.71 -2.35 -1.60
CA SER A 39 16.93 -2.70 -2.35
C SER A 39 17.71 -3.88 -1.77
N ASP A 40 17.80 -3.98 -0.44
CA ASP A 40 18.52 -5.06 0.25
C ASP A 40 17.61 -6.23 0.66
N LYS A 41 16.31 -6.15 0.35
CA LYS A 41 15.27 -7.14 0.67
C LYS A 41 15.09 -7.38 2.17
N SER A 42 15.53 -6.45 3.02
CA SER A 42 15.26 -6.47 4.45
C SER A 42 13.80 -6.16 4.78
N GLU A 43 13.09 -5.48 3.88
CA GLU A 43 11.66 -5.17 3.98
C GLU A 43 10.93 -5.65 2.72
N ILE A 44 9.83 -6.36 2.94
CA ILE A 44 8.90 -6.84 1.91
C ILE A 44 7.58 -6.09 2.11
N TYR A 45 7.11 -5.46 1.05
CA TYR A 45 5.92 -4.64 1.03
C TYR A 45 4.79 -5.39 0.34
N MET A 46 3.71 -5.67 1.05
CA MET A 46 2.57 -6.41 0.52
C MET A 46 1.30 -5.59 0.66
N THR A 47 0.49 -5.54 -0.39
CA THR A 47 -0.83 -4.94 -0.35
C THR A 47 -1.92 -5.99 -0.19
N ALA A 48 -2.96 -5.61 0.55
CA ALA A 48 -4.17 -6.38 0.77
C ALA A 48 -5.33 -5.55 0.21
N CYS A 49 -5.76 -5.87 -1.01
CA CYS A 49 -6.65 -5.02 -1.80
C CYS A 49 -7.99 -4.79 -1.09
N HIS A 50 -8.76 -5.85 -0.89
CA HIS A 50 -10.04 -5.79 -0.18
C HIS A 50 -9.88 -5.49 1.33
N GLY A 51 -8.67 -5.69 1.85
CA GLY A 51 -8.27 -5.30 3.19
C GLY A 51 -8.00 -3.81 3.35
N ALA A 52 -7.86 -3.05 2.26
CA ALA A 52 -7.29 -1.69 2.26
C ALA A 52 -6.03 -1.62 3.14
N GLY A 53 -5.17 -2.62 3.00
CA GLY A 53 -4.06 -2.86 3.92
C GLY A 53 -2.72 -2.80 3.22
N PHE A 54 -1.74 -2.22 3.89
CA PHE A 54 -0.34 -2.25 3.49
C PHE A 54 0.48 -2.88 4.60
N TYR A 55 1.08 -4.02 4.29
CA TYR A 55 1.90 -4.81 5.19
C TYR A 55 3.36 -4.55 4.89
N ILE A 56 4.13 -4.31 5.94
CA ILE A 56 5.58 -4.25 5.90
C ILE A 56 6.05 -5.47 6.67
N LEU A 57 6.62 -6.40 5.93
CA LEU A 57 7.10 -7.68 6.42
C LEU A 57 8.62 -7.69 6.40
N ARG A 58 9.23 -8.48 7.27
CA ARG A 58 10.68 -8.71 7.28
C ARG A 58 10.97 -10.20 7.29
N PRO A 59 12.11 -10.64 6.73
CA PRO A 59 12.65 -11.96 7.01
C PRO A 59 12.66 -12.23 8.51
N GLY A 60 12.25 -13.42 8.91
CA GLY A 60 12.29 -13.86 10.30
C GLY A 60 13.72 -13.92 10.84
N GLY A 61 13.82 -14.07 12.16
CA GLY A 61 15.12 -14.21 12.84
C GLY A 61 15.92 -15.45 12.43
N SER A 62 17.01 -15.71 13.16
CA SER A 62 18.06 -16.71 12.84
C SER A 62 17.62 -18.17 12.65
N HIS A 63 16.34 -18.49 12.87
CA HIS A 63 15.82 -19.85 12.74
C HIS A 63 15.39 -20.21 11.31
N ASP A 64 14.70 -19.30 10.61
CA ASP A 64 14.33 -19.47 9.20
C ASP A 64 14.07 -18.10 8.55
N PRO A 65 15.02 -17.53 7.80
CA PRO A 65 14.88 -16.20 7.20
C PRO A 65 13.83 -16.16 6.09
N THR A 66 13.30 -17.31 5.66
CA THR A 66 12.27 -17.34 4.63
C THR A 66 10.86 -17.16 5.20
N VAL A 67 10.64 -17.44 6.48
CA VAL A 67 9.36 -17.13 7.16
C VAL A 67 9.32 -15.64 7.43
N LEU A 68 8.20 -14.98 7.15
CA LEU A 68 8.09 -13.53 7.29
C LEU A 68 7.38 -13.13 8.58
N GLU A 69 7.88 -12.07 9.21
CA GLU A 69 7.29 -11.44 10.38
C GLU A 69 6.66 -10.10 10.02
N LEU A 70 5.56 -9.74 10.69
CA LEU A 70 4.93 -8.43 10.52
C LEU A 70 5.72 -7.37 11.29
N GLU A 71 6.35 -6.44 10.56
CA GLU A 71 7.01 -5.27 11.15
C GLU A 71 6.00 -4.13 11.36
N ALA A 72 5.13 -3.87 10.37
CA ALA A 72 4.09 -2.86 10.48
C ALA A 72 2.90 -3.13 9.55
N PHE A 73 1.75 -2.59 9.93
CA PHE A 73 0.53 -2.60 9.12
C PHE A 73 -0.05 -1.20 9.06
N LEU A 74 -0.30 -0.70 7.85
CA LEU A 74 -0.99 0.56 7.60
C LEU A 74 -2.38 0.28 7.03
N LYS A 75 -3.40 0.77 7.71
CA LYS A 75 -4.77 0.77 7.22
C LYS A 75 -4.98 2.00 6.34
N LEU A 76 -5.37 1.78 5.09
CA LEU A 76 -5.63 2.83 4.11
C LEU A 76 -7.15 3.01 3.90
N ASP A 77 -7.51 4.13 3.28
CA ASP A 77 -8.89 4.56 3.04
C ASP A 77 -9.47 4.08 1.69
N TYR A 78 -8.70 3.29 0.92
CA TYR A 78 -9.05 2.84 -0.42
C TYR A 78 -8.50 1.43 -0.71
N TYR A 79 -9.03 0.76 -1.74
CA TYR A 79 -8.52 -0.55 -2.15
C TYR A 79 -7.20 -0.38 -2.89
N VAL A 80 -6.14 -0.88 -2.29
CA VAL A 80 -4.79 -0.82 -2.85
C VAL A 80 -4.50 -1.97 -3.79
N ASP A 81 -3.71 -1.69 -4.81
CA ASP A 81 -3.31 -2.66 -5.82
C ASP A 81 -1.79 -2.86 -5.73
N ASN A 82 -1.03 -2.77 -6.82
CA ASN A 82 0.40 -3.12 -6.80
C ASN A 82 1.31 -2.03 -6.24
N PRO A 83 2.11 -2.31 -5.19
CA PRO A 83 3.14 -1.39 -4.71
C PRO A 83 4.36 -1.41 -5.64
N THR A 84 5.09 -0.29 -5.69
CA THR A 84 6.40 -0.18 -6.33
C THR A 84 7.36 0.56 -5.42
N TYR A 85 8.59 0.08 -5.31
CA TYR A 85 9.62 0.69 -4.48
C TYR A 85 10.50 1.65 -5.29
N ASP A 86 10.75 2.85 -4.77
CA ASP A 86 11.72 3.82 -5.30
C ASP A 86 13.00 3.81 -4.45
N PRO A 87 14.13 3.28 -4.97
CA PRO A 87 15.38 3.22 -4.23
C PRO A 87 16.00 4.59 -3.95
N THR A 88 15.59 5.64 -4.68
CA THR A 88 16.17 6.98 -4.53
C THR A 88 15.71 7.63 -3.23
N THR A 89 14.47 7.39 -2.83
CA THR A 89 13.83 8.04 -1.68
C THR A 89 13.47 7.08 -0.56
N ASP A 90 13.86 5.80 -0.66
CA ASP A 90 13.45 4.71 0.24
C ASP A 90 11.93 4.76 0.51
N SER A 91 11.16 4.90 -0.57
CA SER A 91 9.71 5.12 -0.51
C SER A 91 8.97 4.10 -1.38
N VAL A 92 7.72 3.84 -1.00
CA VAL A 92 6.83 2.93 -1.73
C VAL A 92 5.67 3.71 -2.33
N PHE A 93 5.41 3.50 -3.61
CA PHE A 93 4.27 4.06 -4.32
C PHE A 93 3.19 3.01 -4.49
N ILE A 94 1.93 3.37 -4.24
CA ILE A 94 0.81 2.43 -4.32
C ILE A 94 -0.35 3.10 -5.04
N ALA A 95 -0.83 2.45 -6.10
CA ALA A 95 -2.03 2.86 -6.81
C ALA A 95 -3.25 2.05 -6.35
N GLY A 96 -4.45 2.52 -6.66
CA GLY A 96 -5.66 1.77 -6.37
C GLY A 96 -6.96 2.53 -6.54
N HIS A 97 -8.01 2.00 -5.94
CA HIS A 97 -9.41 2.25 -6.28
C HIS A 97 -10.17 2.92 -5.13
N LEU A 98 -10.62 4.16 -5.35
CA LEU A 98 -11.37 4.96 -4.36
C LEU A 98 -12.84 4.54 -4.20
N GLN A 99 -13.38 3.80 -5.19
CA GLN A 99 -14.74 3.25 -5.14
C GLN A 99 -14.72 1.71 -5.23
N PRO A 100 -14.26 1.02 -4.16
CA PRO A 100 -14.15 -0.43 -4.07
C PRO A 100 -15.34 -1.25 -4.59
N LEU A 101 -16.55 -0.91 -4.15
CA LEU A 101 -17.76 -1.67 -4.50
C LEU A 101 -18.12 -1.49 -5.97
N LYS A 102 -17.93 -0.28 -6.51
CA LYS A 102 -18.16 0.00 -7.93
C LYS A 102 -17.15 -0.75 -8.80
N PHE A 103 -15.88 -0.79 -8.38
CA PHE A 103 -14.85 -1.55 -9.06
C PHE A 103 -15.20 -3.04 -9.12
N VAL A 104 -15.48 -3.68 -7.97
CA VAL A 104 -15.80 -5.11 -7.93
C VAL A 104 -17.08 -5.44 -8.70
N ALA A 105 -18.13 -4.63 -8.57
CA ALA A 105 -19.38 -4.85 -9.30
C ALA A 105 -19.20 -4.73 -10.82
N GLY A 106 -18.33 -3.82 -11.28
CA GLY A 106 -18.05 -3.66 -12.71
C GLY A 106 -17.28 -4.83 -13.33
N LEU A 107 -16.56 -5.62 -12.53
CA LEU A 107 -15.88 -6.85 -13.00
C LEU A 107 -16.88 -7.94 -13.44
N GLU A 108 -18.10 -7.93 -12.89
CA GLU A 108 -19.13 -8.94 -13.20
C GLU A 108 -19.85 -8.69 -14.52
N VAL A 109 -19.65 -7.53 -15.16
CA VAL A 109 -20.39 -7.15 -16.37
C VAL A 109 -19.47 -7.25 -17.60
N PRO A 110 -19.65 -8.26 -18.46
CA PRO A 110 -18.87 -8.39 -19.68
C PRO A 110 -19.02 -7.14 -20.55
N HIS A 111 -17.92 -6.71 -21.16
CA HIS A 111 -17.88 -5.60 -22.13
C HIS A 111 -18.25 -4.21 -21.57
N VAL A 112 -18.41 -4.05 -20.25
CA VAL A 112 -18.54 -2.73 -19.64
C VAL A 112 -17.16 -2.16 -19.36
N ARG A 113 -16.91 -0.95 -19.88
CA ARG A 113 -15.73 -0.18 -19.53
C ARG A 113 -15.78 0.16 -18.04
N LEU A 114 -14.83 -0.37 -17.30
CA LEU A 114 -14.64 -0.01 -15.90
C LEU A 114 -14.06 1.40 -15.82
N ALA A 115 -14.91 2.33 -15.38
CA ALA A 115 -14.55 3.71 -15.08
C ALA A 115 -14.62 3.94 -13.56
N GLY A 116 -13.48 4.22 -12.93
CA GLY A 116 -13.40 4.39 -11.49
C GLY A 116 -12.31 5.37 -11.05
N PRO A 117 -12.55 6.14 -9.99
CA PRO A 117 -11.58 7.08 -9.44
C PRO A 117 -10.32 6.36 -8.96
N SER A 118 -9.18 7.01 -9.20
CA SER A 118 -7.84 6.46 -8.97
C SER A 118 -7.07 7.31 -7.97
N LYS A 119 -6.26 6.64 -7.15
CA LYS A 119 -5.37 7.30 -6.17
C LYS A 119 -4.00 6.66 -6.21
N VAL A 120 -2.97 7.49 -6.25
CA VAL A 120 -1.57 7.10 -6.05
C VAL A 120 -1.08 7.77 -4.77
N ILE A 121 -0.57 6.96 -3.84
CA ILE A 121 0.09 7.44 -2.63
C ILE A 121 1.59 7.15 -2.67
N LYS A 122 2.35 7.93 -1.90
CA LYS A 122 3.73 7.65 -1.50
C LYS A 122 3.75 7.35 -0.01
N ILE A 123 4.42 6.28 0.37
CA ILE A 123 4.71 5.92 1.75
C ILE A 123 6.20 6.03 1.96
N SER A 124 6.62 6.80 2.96
CA SER A 124 8.03 7.04 3.31
C SER A 124 8.24 6.85 4.80
N LYS A 125 9.47 6.52 5.23
CA LYS A 125 9.81 6.48 6.65
C LYS A 125 9.95 7.91 7.19
N ASN A 126 9.35 8.18 8.34
CA ASN A 126 9.55 9.45 9.05
C ASN A 126 11.02 9.56 9.47
N SER A 127 11.66 10.69 9.13
CA SER A 127 13.00 10.98 9.66
C SER A 127 12.95 11.14 11.18
N LEU A 128 14.05 10.84 11.87
CA LEU A 128 14.17 11.02 13.32
C LEU A 128 13.84 12.47 13.76
N LYS A 129 14.10 13.47 12.90
CA LYS A 129 13.76 14.88 13.16
C LYS A 129 12.25 15.13 13.11
N HIS A 130 11.56 14.61 12.10
CA HIS A 130 10.09 14.71 12.03
C HIS A 130 9.40 13.94 13.14
N GLN A 131 9.98 12.81 13.58
CA GLN A 131 9.51 12.09 14.76
C GLN A 131 9.67 12.94 16.03
N GLN A 132 10.79 13.64 16.21
CA GLN A 132 11.02 14.53 17.35
C GLN A 132 10.12 15.78 17.34
N GLU A 133 9.89 16.39 16.18
CA GLU A 133 8.97 17.53 16.01
C GLU A 133 7.51 17.13 16.28
N GLN A 134 7.07 15.99 15.74
CA GLN A 134 5.73 15.43 16.02
C GLN A 134 5.58 15.02 17.48
N LEU A 135 6.61 14.43 18.11
CA LEU A 135 6.61 14.11 19.55
C LEU A 135 6.56 15.37 20.41
N SER A 136 7.20 16.47 20.01
CA SER A 136 7.14 17.76 20.73
C SER A 136 5.74 18.39 20.67
N HIS A 137 5.08 18.33 19.51
CA HIS A 137 3.69 18.80 19.34
C HIS A 137 2.68 17.84 19.98
N GLN A 138 2.95 16.52 19.95
CA GLN A 138 2.16 15.53 20.67
C GLN A 138 2.29 15.71 22.18
N HIS A 139 3.47 15.99 22.76
CA HIS A 139 3.58 16.22 24.21
C HIS A 139 2.68 17.36 24.69
N SER A 140 2.53 18.44 23.91
CA SER A 140 1.56 19.52 24.19
C SER A 140 0.10 19.05 24.20
N LEU A 141 -0.27 18.04 23.40
CA LEU A 141 -1.63 17.49 23.30
C LEU A 141 -1.86 16.28 24.23
N VAL A 142 -0.80 15.51 24.49
CA VAL A 142 -0.78 14.27 25.27
C VAL A 142 -0.92 14.57 26.76
N ASP A 143 -0.45 15.72 27.26
CA ASP A 143 -0.75 16.15 28.63
C ASP A 143 -2.24 16.49 28.83
N THR A 144 -2.93 16.89 27.75
CA THR A 144 -4.38 17.14 27.76
C THR A 144 -5.18 15.84 27.61
N LEU A 145 -4.69 14.87 26.82
CA LEU A 145 -5.40 13.64 26.48
C LEU A 145 -5.08 12.43 27.37
N LYS A 146 -3.93 12.38 28.05
CA LYS A 146 -3.58 11.31 29.03
C LYS A 146 -4.56 11.23 30.20
N LYS A 147 -5.35 12.27 30.43
CA LYS A 147 -6.43 12.29 31.42
C LYS A 147 -7.68 11.50 30.97
N ALA A 148 -7.77 11.07 29.70
CA ALA A 148 -9.01 10.52 29.14
C ALA A 148 -8.96 9.04 28.71
N LEU A 149 -7.82 8.44 28.36
CA LEU A 149 -7.84 7.11 27.72
C LEU A 149 -6.62 6.25 28.09
N THR A 150 -6.81 5.33 29.03
CA THR A 150 -5.94 4.17 29.27
C THR A 150 -6.41 2.97 28.43
N ASN A 151 -5.46 2.29 27.79
CA ASN A 151 -5.53 1.00 27.08
C ASN A 151 -5.74 1.05 25.55
N ARG A 152 -4.69 1.39 24.80
CA ARG A 152 -4.41 0.84 23.46
C ARG A 152 -2.92 0.54 23.33
N GLY A 153 -2.59 -0.57 22.68
CA GLY A 153 -1.22 -0.95 22.34
C GLY A 153 -0.56 0.08 21.39
N PRO A 154 0.74 -0.07 21.08
CA PRO A 154 1.50 0.96 20.37
C PRO A 154 0.92 1.21 18.97
N GLU A 155 0.38 2.41 18.76
CA GLU A 155 -0.08 2.91 17.46
C GLU A 155 1.14 3.09 16.52
N PRO A 156 1.14 2.49 15.31
CA PRO A 156 2.21 2.66 14.31
C PRO A 156 2.38 4.09 13.77
N GLY A 157 1.51 5.03 14.17
CA GLY A 157 1.26 6.32 13.52
C GLY A 157 2.45 7.28 13.39
N ASN A 158 3.60 7.00 14.03
CA ASN A 158 4.78 7.88 13.99
C ASN A 158 5.93 7.37 13.12
N ARG A 159 5.90 6.16 12.54
CA ARG A 159 7.06 5.64 11.76
C ARG A 159 6.97 5.91 10.26
N TYR A 160 5.77 5.99 9.69
CA TYR A 160 5.56 6.14 8.26
C TYR A 160 4.71 7.36 7.94
N HIS A 161 5.10 8.11 6.91
CA HIS A 161 4.33 9.20 6.32
C HIS A 161 3.65 8.72 5.04
N VAL A 162 2.35 8.97 4.93
CA VAL A 162 1.55 8.67 3.74
C VAL A 162 1.11 9.97 3.09
N GLU A 163 1.48 10.15 1.82
CA GLU A 163 1.17 11.33 1.03
C GLU A 163 0.37 10.93 -0.20
N THR A 164 -0.67 11.68 -0.55
CA THR A 164 -1.35 11.51 -1.85
C THR A 164 -0.57 12.27 -2.91
N VAL A 165 -0.08 11.53 -3.91
CA VAL A 165 0.71 12.09 -5.01
C VAL A 165 -0.21 12.54 -6.15
N ILE A 166 -1.14 11.67 -6.52
CA ILE A 166 -2.11 11.89 -7.59
C ILE A 166 -3.45 11.32 -7.14
N GLN A 167 -4.51 12.06 -7.40
CA GLN A 167 -5.88 11.59 -7.27
C GLN A 167 -6.70 12.11 -8.45
N ASP A 168 -7.48 11.23 -9.06
CA ASP A 168 -8.33 11.54 -10.20
C ASP A 168 -9.70 10.89 -10.02
N ASP A 169 -10.75 11.53 -10.54
CA ASP A 169 -12.12 11.05 -10.45
C ASP A 169 -12.46 9.89 -11.41
N GLY A 170 -11.50 9.52 -12.26
CA GLY A 170 -11.62 8.50 -13.31
C GLY A 170 -11.70 9.11 -14.72
N GLY A 171 -11.78 10.44 -14.85
CA GLY A 171 -11.79 11.13 -16.12
C GLY A 171 -10.47 11.04 -16.88
N LEU A 172 -9.34 11.14 -16.18
CA LEU A 172 -8.00 11.06 -16.76
C LEU A 172 -7.35 9.70 -16.50
N ILE A 173 -7.41 9.25 -15.25
CA ILE A 173 -6.81 8.00 -14.77
C ILE A 173 -7.94 7.16 -14.21
N SER A 174 -8.42 6.21 -14.99
CA SER A 174 -9.37 5.23 -14.49
C SER A 174 -8.67 3.97 -13.99
N THR A 175 -9.13 3.43 -12.85
CA THR A 175 -8.75 2.10 -12.34
C THR A 175 -7.24 1.86 -12.28
N SER A 176 -6.49 2.81 -11.72
CA SER A 176 -5.04 2.67 -11.53
C SER A 176 -4.70 1.45 -10.70
N ALA A 177 -3.74 0.64 -11.17
CA ALA A 177 -3.31 -0.60 -10.53
C ALA A 177 -1.83 -0.59 -10.11
N THR A 178 -1.02 0.29 -10.68
CA THR A 178 0.35 0.53 -10.19
C THR A 178 0.83 1.92 -10.57
N ALA A 179 1.84 2.42 -9.86
CA ALA A 179 2.54 3.65 -10.19
C ALA A 179 4.04 3.51 -9.90
N ALA A 180 4.88 3.97 -10.82
CA ALA A 180 6.33 3.92 -10.71
C ALA A 180 6.95 5.28 -11.06
N ILE A 181 8.05 5.62 -10.41
CA ILE A 181 8.77 6.88 -10.63
C ILE A 181 9.89 6.66 -11.65
N ASP A 182 9.84 7.41 -12.76
CA ASP A 182 10.91 7.48 -13.76
C ASP A 182 11.60 8.84 -13.67
N ARG A 183 12.61 8.91 -12.80
CA ARG A 183 13.37 10.14 -12.53
C ARG A 183 14.18 10.61 -13.71
N LYS A 184 14.67 9.68 -14.53
CA LYS A 184 15.46 10.00 -15.71
C LYS A 184 14.67 10.86 -16.68
N ASN A 185 13.38 10.60 -16.79
CA ASN A 185 12.48 11.35 -17.67
C ASN A 185 11.58 12.34 -16.92
N GLY A 186 11.72 12.44 -15.59
CA GLY A 186 10.93 13.36 -14.76
C GLY A 186 9.43 13.07 -14.78
N VAL A 187 9.04 11.79 -14.79
CA VAL A 187 7.63 11.38 -14.87
C VAL A 187 7.25 10.33 -13.83
N VAL A 188 5.96 10.31 -13.49
CA VAL A 188 5.28 9.18 -12.86
C VAL A 188 4.60 8.38 -13.96
N LEU A 189 4.87 7.08 -14.01
CA LEU A 189 4.18 6.12 -14.87
C LEU A 189 3.06 5.47 -14.08
N ILE A 190 1.82 5.53 -14.57
CA ILE A 190 0.66 4.93 -13.92
C ILE A 190 0.03 3.95 -14.90
N ALA A 191 -0.09 2.68 -14.51
CA ALA A 191 -0.79 1.70 -15.32
C ALA A 191 -2.17 1.41 -14.71
N ALA A 192 -3.16 1.28 -15.57
CA ALA A 192 -4.53 0.97 -15.20
C ALA A 192 -4.86 -0.50 -15.48
N VAL A 193 -5.73 -1.07 -14.66
CA VAL A 193 -6.32 -2.39 -14.90
C VAL A 193 -7.63 -2.22 -15.65
N LEU A 194 -7.84 -3.00 -16.72
CA LEU A 194 -9.10 -3.08 -17.47
C LEU A 194 -9.58 -1.75 -18.07
N SER A 195 -8.67 -0.79 -18.24
CA SER A 195 -8.89 0.48 -18.92
C SER A 195 -8.19 0.48 -20.28
N GLU A 196 -8.84 1.04 -21.30
CA GLU A 196 -8.23 1.26 -22.62
C GLU A 196 -7.11 2.32 -22.59
N GLN A 197 -7.01 3.11 -21.52
CA GLN A 197 -5.98 4.16 -21.39
C GLN A 197 -4.57 3.58 -21.22
N GLY A 198 -4.43 2.30 -20.87
CA GLY A 198 -3.15 1.61 -20.77
C GLY A 198 -2.19 2.25 -19.75
N LEU A 199 -1.14 2.91 -20.26
CA LEU A 199 -0.09 3.56 -19.46
C LEU A 199 -0.19 5.09 -19.57
N ILE A 200 -0.35 5.74 -18.43
CA ILE A 200 -0.43 7.19 -18.31
C ILE A 200 0.92 7.72 -17.81
N ARG A 201 1.37 8.83 -18.39
CA ARG A 201 2.60 9.53 -17.99
C ARG A 201 2.23 10.90 -17.43
N CYS A 202 2.53 11.12 -16.17
CA CYS A 202 2.32 12.41 -15.52
C CYS A 202 3.69 13.06 -15.21
N PRO A 203 3.85 14.38 -15.33
CA PRO A 203 5.03 15.05 -14.81
C PRO A 203 5.24 14.73 -13.32
N LEU A 204 6.48 14.48 -12.92
CA LEU A 204 6.81 14.22 -11.52
C LEU A 204 6.56 15.50 -10.69
N PRO A 205 5.76 15.43 -9.60
CA PRO A 205 5.53 16.61 -8.77
C PRO A 205 6.83 17.17 -8.19
N LYS A 206 6.92 18.49 -8.03
CA LYS A 206 8.10 19.13 -7.44
C LYS A 206 8.33 18.61 -6.02
N GLY A 207 9.57 18.27 -5.69
CA GLY A 207 9.95 17.73 -4.37
C GLY A 207 9.95 16.19 -4.29
N PHE A 208 9.69 15.51 -5.42
CA PHE A 208 9.78 14.06 -5.52
C PHE A 208 11.08 13.60 -6.13
#